data_AF-A0A7C6DCR6-F1
#
_entry.id   AF-A0A7C6DCR6-F1
#
_cell.length_a   1.000
_cell.length_b   1.000
_cell.length_c   1.000
_cell.angle_alpha   90.00
_cell.angle_beta   90.00
_cell.angle_gamma   90.00
#
_symmetry.space_group_name_H-M   'P 1'
#
loop_
_entity.id
_entity.type
_entity.pdbx_description
1 polymer ?
#
loop_
_entity_poly.entity_id
_entity_poly.type
_entity_poly.pdbx_seq_one_letter_code
_entity_poly.pdbx_strand_id
1 'polypeptide(L)'
;MYTLHYEDLVVIYNPESVLLEVKYLNESWKWKEGKSGIEYYDGGLIGFEQAKCTSSRYSTGVEDGVKAEYVFDNGVVCYTKVCIERATGEIRLRIYVEGDEYNSIKMVYWPSPFEFCPDKGYSVLPYMQGVLLPAKWPKEVKQYTGGLMYERDNYMPMFGQVKGGVGYIAIYETPYDANSIVSHTPNGETLVVHGWRPSLGKMAYEREIVIKFLKDCDYNLIAKEYRNYVKLQGKLVTLRQKMEKNPNVAKLVGTPVIHTAIAIYIKPGTHYYDPDRPEHNEHYVSFYKRAEQLRKLKEMGVEKAYLHLDGWGKRGYDNLHPDVFPPYEKAGGAEGMKYLANTCKELDYVFGIHDQYHDYYYDAESFDIENAITDTFGEREYVNYWYGGEQTLLCTKLAQYYLKRNYMIFKELGIDIEGSYLDVFGVVAIRECAHKEHMMTRRESAEYRIK
;
A
#
# COMPACT_ATOMS: atom_id res chain seq x y z
N MET A 1 -15.65 -34.07 -4.85
CA MET A 1 -16.60 -32.99 -4.47
C MET A 1 -16.95 -33.09 -3.00
N TYR A 2 -16.89 -31.97 -2.28
CA TYR A 2 -17.16 -31.86 -0.84
C TYR A 2 -18.20 -30.77 -0.60
N THR A 3 -19.02 -30.93 0.45
CA THR A 3 -20.01 -29.94 0.87
C THR A 3 -19.83 -29.61 2.34
N LEU A 4 -19.68 -28.32 2.63
CA LEU A 4 -19.55 -27.74 3.96
C LEU A 4 -20.79 -26.88 4.24
N HIS A 5 -21.22 -26.85 5.50
CA HIS A 5 -22.46 -26.17 5.91
C HIS A 5 -22.21 -25.28 7.12
N TYR A 6 -22.85 -24.12 7.13
CA TYR A 6 -22.96 -23.25 8.30
C TYR A 6 -24.26 -22.44 8.18
N GLU A 7 -25.25 -22.73 9.02
CA GLU A 7 -26.57 -22.07 8.94
C GLU A 7 -27.13 -22.08 7.49
N ASP A 8 -27.41 -20.91 6.91
CA ASP A 8 -27.89 -20.72 5.53
C ASP A 8 -26.79 -20.75 4.46
N LEU A 9 -25.52 -20.91 4.87
CA LEU A 9 -24.35 -20.98 4.00
C LEU A 9 -24.04 -22.44 3.64
N VAL A 10 -23.92 -22.70 2.33
CA VAL A 10 -23.45 -23.98 1.80
C VAL A 10 -22.29 -23.74 0.86
N VAL A 11 -21.15 -24.37 1.13
CA VAL A 11 -19.95 -24.31 0.28
C VAL A 11 -19.74 -25.67 -0.37
N ILE A 12 -19.81 -25.72 -1.69
CA ILE A 12 -19.58 -26.91 -2.51
C ILE A 12 -18.23 -26.74 -3.20
N TYR A 13 -17.25 -27.57 -2.85
CA TYR A 13 -15.88 -27.44 -3.36
C TYR A 13 -15.43 -28.74 -4.03
N ASN A 14 -14.89 -28.63 -5.24
CA ASN A 14 -14.21 -29.71 -5.93
C ASN A 14 -12.74 -29.34 -6.17
N PRO A 15 -11.81 -29.86 -5.34
CA PRO A 15 -10.38 -29.57 -5.50
C PRO A 15 -9.83 -30.00 -6.86
N GLU A 16 -10.26 -31.14 -7.40
CA GLU A 16 -9.74 -31.71 -8.64
C GLU A 16 -10.01 -30.82 -9.85
N SER A 17 -11.20 -30.24 -9.95
CA SER A 17 -11.54 -29.26 -10.99
C SER A 17 -11.27 -27.81 -10.57
N VAL A 18 -10.79 -27.58 -9.34
CA VAL A 18 -10.54 -26.25 -8.76
C VAL A 18 -11.78 -25.34 -8.84
N LEU A 19 -12.98 -25.92 -8.67
CA LEU A 19 -14.25 -25.19 -8.72
C LEU A 19 -14.89 -25.15 -7.33
N LEU A 20 -15.46 -23.99 -7.00
CA LEU A 20 -16.20 -23.77 -5.77
C LEU A 20 -17.51 -23.03 -6.08
N GLU A 21 -18.59 -23.45 -5.43
CA GLU A 21 -19.86 -22.74 -5.41
C GLU A 21 -20.24 -22.45 -3.95
N VAL A 22 -20.53 -21.19 -3.65
CA VAL A 22 -21.19 -20.79 -2.41
C VAL A 22 -22.65 -20.50 -2.69
N LYS A 23 -23.53 -21.16 -1.95
CA LYS A 23 -24.96 -20.81 -1.88
C LYS A 23 -25.20 -20.12 -0.55
N TYR A 24 -25.79 -18.95 -0.59
CA TYR A 24 -26.15 -18.19 0.59
C TYR A 24 -27.50 -17.51 0.34
N LEU A 25 -28.49 -17.84 1.16
CA LEU A 25 -29.87 -17.42 0.96
C LEU A 25 -30.37 -17.80 -0.45
N ASN A 26 -30.85 -16.82 -1.22
CA ASN A 26 -31.38 -16.98 -2.57
C ASN A 26 -30.32 -16.78 -3.67
N GLU A 27 -29.05 -16.58 -3.33
CA GLU A 27 -27.98 -16.28 -4.28
C GLU A 27 -26.93 -17.38 -4.34
N SER A 28 -26.31 -17.54 -5.51
CA SER A 28 -25.21 -18.46 -5.77
C SER A 28 -24.00 -17.72 -6.36
N TRP A 29 -22.81 -18.07 -5.89
CA TRP A 29 -21.53 -17.48 -6.23
C TRP A 29 -20.56 -18.58 -6.62
N LYS A 30 -20.11 -18.57 -7.86
CA LYS A 30 -19.27 -19.64 -8.42
C LYS A 30 -17.90 -19.10 -8.76
N TRP A 31 -16.85 -19.85 -8.49
CA TRP A 31 -15.53 -19.54 -9.03
C TRP A 31 -15.52 -19.64 -10.55
N LYS A 32 -14.82 -18.70 -11.19
CA LYS A 32 -14.54 -18.74 -12.63
C LYS A 32 -13.52 -19.84 -12.92
N GLU A 33 -13.84 -20.69 -13.88
CA GLU A 33 -12.96 -21.77 -14.34
C GLU A 33 -11.67 -21.21 -15.00
N GLY A 34 -10.56 -21.94 -14.85
CA GLY A 34 -9.29 -21.64 -15.54
C GLY A 34 -8.59 -20.36 -15.06
N LYS A 35 -8.81 -19.96 -13.80
CA LYS A 35 -8.23 -18.74 -13.20
C LYS A 35 -7.24 -18.99 -12.07
N SER A 36 -7.04 -20.25 -11.66
CA SER A 36 -6.02 -20.62 -10.68
C SER A 36 -4.81 -21.24 -11.38
N GLY A 37 -3.59 -20.82 -11.00
CA GLY A 37 -2.37 -21.21 -11.71
C GLY A 37 -1.10 -20.66 -11.08
N ILE A 38 0.05 -21.14 -11.52
CA ILE A 38 1.38 -20.63 -11.16
C ILE A 38 2.02 -20.03 -12.41
N GLU A 39 2.34 -18.74 -12.34
CA GLU A 39 3.11 -18.04 -13.36
C GLU A 39 4.59 -18.05 -12.94
N TYR A 40 5.45 -18.53 -13.85
CA TYR A 40 6.89 -18.57 -13.70
C TYR A 40 7.55 -17.43 -14.48
N TYR A 41 8.73 -16.98 -14.06
CA TYR A 41 9.49 -15.98 -14.82
C TYR A 41 9.87 -16.47 -16.23
N ASP A 42 10.26 -17.74 -16.36
CA ASP A 42 10.76 -18.33 -17.62
C ASP A 42 9.81 -19.34 -18.27
N GLY A 43 8.68 -19.68 -17.64
CA GLY A 43 7.88 -20.88 -17.95
C GLY A 43 6.41 -20.65 -18.29
N GLY A 44 5.95 -19.40 -18.35
CA GLY A 44 4.52 -19.08 -18.58
C GLY A 44 3.63 -19.46 -17.39
N LEU A 45 2.33 -19.65 -17.65
CA LEU A 45 1.30 -19.98 -16.66
C LEU A 45 0.94 -21.47 -16.73
N ILE A 46 1.10 -22.20 -15.62
CA ILE A 46 0.64 -23.58 -15.46
C ILE A 46 -0.61 -23.58 -14.57
N GLY A 47 -1.74 -24.05 -15.08
CA GLY A 47 -3.00 -24.09 -14.33
C GLY A 47 -3.05 -25.21 -13.30
N PHE A 48 -3.82 -25.02 -12.22
CA PHE A 48 -3.95 -26.02 -11.16
C PHE A 48 -4.61 -27.33 -11.63
N GLU A 49 -5.41 -27.28 -12.70
CA GLU A 49 -6.02 -28.44 -13.34
C GLU A 49 -5.00 -29.40 -13.99
N GLN A 50 -3.77 -28.95 -14.21
CA GLN A 50 -2.67 -29.77 -14.73
C GLN A 50 -1.92 -30.51 -13.62
N ALA A 51 -2.09 -30.11 -12.36
CA ALA A 51 -1.43 -30.74 -11.23
C ALA A 51 -2.14 -32.04 -10.82
N LYS A 52 -1.36 -33.00 -10.32
CA LYS A 52 -1.94 -34.16 -9.66
C LYS A 52 -2.56 -33.72 -8.33
N CYS A 53 -3.88 -33.80 -8.23
CA CYS A 53 -4.63 -33.39 -7.04
C CYS A 53 -4.91 -34.59 -6.12
N THR A 54 -4.59 -34.46 -4.84
CA THR A 54 -5.19 -35.29 -3.78
C THR A 54 -5.93 -34.39 -2.79
N SER A 55 -6.99 -34.89 -2.18
CA SER A 55 -7.78 -34.10 -1.24
C SER A 55 -8.47 -34.95 -0.18
N SER A 56 -8.77 -34.33 0.95
CA SER A 56 -9.58 -34.96 2.01
C SER A 56 -10.29 -33.90 2.85
N ARG A 57 -11.45 -34.28 3.40
CA ARG A 57 -12.13 -33.46 4.41
C ARG A 57 -11.37 -33.54 5.74
N TYR A 58 -11.40 -32.47 6.50
CA TYR A 58 -10.96 -32.43 7.89
C TYR A 58 -11.93 -31.60 8.71
N SER A 59 -11.95 -31.86 10.02
CA SER A 59 -12.76 -31.09 10.97
C SER A 59 -11.99 -30.98 12.28
N THR A 60 -11.98 -29.79 12.85
CA THR A 60 -11.36 -29.47 14.15
C THR A 60 -12.40 -28.85 15.08
N GLY A 61 -11.97 -28.46 16.29
CA GLY A 61 -12.82 -27.71 17.22
C GLY A 61 -13.19 -26.30 16.74
N VAL A 62 -12.50 -25.74 15.74
CA VAL A 62 -12.68 -24.35 15.29
C VAL A 62 -13.09 -24.21 13.82
N GLU A 63 -12.87 -25.22 12.98
CA GLU A 63 -13.19 -25.17 11.56
C GLU A 63 -13.59 -26.55 11.00
N ASP A 64 -14.33 -26.54 9.89
CA ASP A 64 -14.66 -27.73 9.07
C ASP A 64 -14.33 -27.41 7.61
N GLY A 65 -13.60 -28.30 6.93
CA GLY A 65 -13.01 -27.94 5.66
C GLY A 65 -12.44 -29.08 4.85
N VAL A 66 -11.80 -28.70 3.75
CA VAL A 66 -11.13 -29.59 2.80
C VAL A 66 -9.68 -29.13 2.69
N LYS A 67 -8.75 -30.08 2.80
CA LYS A 67 -7.35 -29.88 2.42
C LYS A 67 -7.11 -30.52 1.07
N ALA A 68 -6.35 -29.86 0.20
CA ALA A 68 -5.92 -30.41 -1.07
C ALA A 68 -4.45 -30.14 -1.31
N GLU A 69 -3.80 -31.10 -1.97
CA GLU A 69 -2.41 -31.04 -2.40
C GLU A 69 -2.39 -31.12 -3.92
N TYR A 70 -1.73 -30.15 -4.55
CA TYR A 70 -1.55 -30.07 -6.00
C TYR A 70 -0.06 -30.23 -6.29
N VAL A 71 0.33 -31.37 -6.87
CA VAL A 71 1.73 -31.67 -7.24
C VAL A 71 1.92 -31.42 -8.72
N PHE A 72 2.82 -30.49 -9.06
CA PHE A 72 3.17 -30.14 -10.43
C PHE A 72 4.38 -30.95 -10.91
N ASP A 73 4.50 -31.16 -12.22
CA ASP A 73 5.58 -31.99 -12.82
C ASP A 73 6.99 -31.44 -12.56
N ASN A 74 7.10 -30.13 -12.31
CA ASN A 74 8.36 -29.47 -11.96
C ASN A 74 8.72 -29.58 -10.47
N GLY A 75 7.97 -30.34 -9.68
CA GLY A 75 8.25 -30.60 -8.26
C GLY A 75 7.69 -29.55 -7.30
N VAL A 76 7.09 -28.46 -7.80
CA VAL A 76 6.36 -27.49 -6.96
C VAL A 76 5.10 -28.16 -6.41
N VAL A 77 4.80 -27.90 -5.14
CA VAL A 77 3.59 -28.42 -4.47
C VAL A 77 2.81 -27.28 -3.85
N CYS A 78 1.52 -27.19 -4.16
CA CYS A 78 0.60 -26.24 -3.52
C CYS A 78 -0.34 -26.98 -2.56
N TYR A 79 -0.28 -26.61 -1.28
CA TYR A 79 -1.17 -27.05 -0.22
C TYR A 79 -2.26 -26.02 -0.02
N THR A 80 -3.51 -26.39 -0.27
CA THR A 80 -4.66 -25.51 -0.07
C THR A 80 -5.58 -26.00 1.04
N LYS A 81 -6.23 -25.06 1.73
CA LYS A 81 -7.32 -25.33 2.67
C LYS A 81 -8.48 -24.41 2.36
N VAL A 82 -9.66 -25.00 2.17
CA VAL A 82 -10.94 -24.29 2.07
C VAL A 82 -11.78 -24.75 3.25
N CYS A 83 -12.14 -23.85 4.16
CA CYS A 83 -12.88 -24.20 5.37
C CYS A 83 -13.88 -23.12 5.77
N ILE A 84 -14.83 -23.51 6.60
CA ILE A 84 -15.73 -22.59 7.29
C ILE A 84 -15.32 -22.54 8.76
N GLU A 85 -15.07 -21.34 9.28
CA GLU A 85 -14.81 -21.11 10.69
C GLU A 85 -16.11 -21.25 11.50
N ARG A 86 -16.10 -22.13 12.51
CA ARG A 86 -17.29 -22.50 13.29
C ARG A 86 -17.87 -21.35 14.11
N ALA A 87 -17.04 -20.39 14.50
CA ALA A 87 -17.48 -19.29 15.36
C ALA A 87 -18.23 -18.20 14.60
N THR A 88 -17.90 -18.01 13.31
CA THR A 88 -18.31 -16.83 12.54
C THR A 88 -19.00 -17.15 11.23
N GLY A 89 -18.87 -18.39 10.73
CA GLY A 89 -19.32 -18.75 9.39
C GLY A 89 -18.43 -18.20 8.27
N GLU A 90 -17.28 -17.58 8.61
CA GLU A 90 -16.35 -17.06 7.63
C GLU A 90 -15.69 -18.20 6.85
N ILE A 91 -15.61 -18.03 5.53
CA ILE A 91 -14.90 -18.95 4.65
C ILE A 91 -13.43 -18.54 4.64
N ARG A 92 -12.54 -19.42 5.10
CA ARG A 92 -11.10 -19.19 5.07
C ARG A 92 -10.45 -20.00 3.97
N LEU A 93 -9.69 -19.32 3.14
CA LEU A 93 -9.01 -19.84 1.96
C LEU A 93 -7.51 -19.65 2.16
N ARG A 94 -6.78 -20.73 2.42
CA ARG A 94 -5.34 -20.72 2.69
C ARG A 94 -4.57 -21.49 1.63
N ILE A 95 -3.42 -20.97 1.21
CA ILE A 95 -2.48 -21.66 0.32
C ILE A 95 -1.05 -21.54 0.84
N TYR A 96 -0.32 -22.64 0.82
CA TYR A 96 1.10 -22.69 1.12
C TYR A 96 1.81 -23.46 0.00
N VAL A 97 3.00 -23.01 -0.38
CA VAL A 97 3.73 -23.53 -1.54
C VAL A 97 5.10 -24.02 -1.09
N GLU A 98 5.47 -25.21 -1.56
CA GLU A 98 6.78 -25.83 -1.35
C GLU A 98 7.40 -26.26 -2.67
N GLY A 99 8.70 -26.57 -2.63
CA GLY A 99 9.45 -27.01 -3.82
C GLY A 99 9.77 -25.88 -4.80
N ASP A 100 9.46 -24.62 -4.46
CA ASP A 100 9.81 -23.48 -5.29
C ASP A 100 11.31 -23.14 -5.17
N GLU A 101 11.96 -23.10 -6.33
CA GLU A 101 13.33 -22.62 -6.45
C GLU A 101 13.37 -21.10 -6.30
N TYR A 102 14.48 -20.59 -5.77
CA TYR A 102 14.67 -19.15 -5.58
C TYR A 102 14.54 -18.42 -6.92
N ASN A 103 13.68 -17.41 -6.97
CA ASN A 103 13.34 -16.62 -8.17
C ASN A 103 12.72 -17.43 -9.33
N SER A 104 12.09 -18.57 -9.08
CA SER A 104 11.42 -19.35 -10.14
C SER A 104 9.98 -18.87 -10.42
N ILE A 105 9.19 -18.68 -9.37
CA ILE A 105 7.78 -18.27 -9.44
C ILE A 105 7.68 -16.75 -9.49
N LYS A 106 6.85 -16.23 -10.40
CA LYS A 106 6.49 -14.82 -10.49
C LYS A 106 5.21 -14.51 -9.71
N MET A 107 4.18 -15.34 -9.86
CA MET A 107 2.90 -15.15 -9.16
C MET A 107 2.14 -16.48 -9.04
N VAL A 108 1.46 -16.71 -7.91
CA VAL A 108 0.47 -17.77 -7.74
C VAL A 108 -0.92 -17.15 -7.75
N TYR A 109 -1.77 -17.57 -8.68
CA TYR A 109 -3.16 -17.18 -8.75
C TYR A 109 -4.02 -18.22 -8.03
N TRP A 110 -4.54 -17.86 -6.85
CA TRP A 110 -5.46 -18.69 -6.07
C TRP A 110 -6.08 -17.83 -4.95
N PRO A 111 -7.33 -18.04 -4.50
CA PRO A 111 -8.36 -18.83 -5.16
C PRO A 111 -8.73 -18.25 -6.53
N SER A 112 -9.55 -18.98 -7.29
CA SER A 112 -10.20 -18.40 -8.47
C SER A 112 -11.18 -17.28 -8.05
N PRO A 113 -11.36 -16.22 -8.86
CA PRO A 113 -12.32 -15.16 -8.58
C PRO A 113 -13.75 -15.69 -8.70
N PHE A 114 -14.70 -15.07 -8.00
CA PHE A 114 -16.11 -15.31 -8.27
C PHE A 114 -16.52 -14.74 -9.63
N GLU A 115 -17.37 -15.48 -10.35
CA GLU A 115 -18.09 -14.99 -11.51
C GLU A 115 -19.03 -13.86 -11.11
N PHE A 116 -18.94 -12.72 -11.81
CA PHE A 116 -19.76 -11.57 -11.49
C PHE A 116 -20.13 -10.78 -12.74
N CYS A 117 -21.31 -11.10 -13.28
CA CYS A 117 -21.94 -10.39 -14.39
C CYS A 117 -23.47 -10.26 -14.16
N PRO A 118 -23.94 -9.76 -13.00
CA PRO A 118 -25.36 -9.61 -12.76
C PRO A 118 -25.96 -8.47 -13.61
N ASP A 119 -27.28 -8.45 -13.78
CA ASP A 119 -27.97 -7.32 -14.39
C ASP A 119 -27.98 -6.08 -13.50
N LYS A 120 -28.05 -6.29 -12.18
CA LYS A 120 -27.99 -5.24 -11.15
C LYS A 120 -27.05 -5.69 -10.04
N GLY A 121 -26.12 -4.82 -9.68
CA GLY A 121 -25.11 -5.08 -8.67
C GLY A 121 -23.92 -4.15 -8.86
N TYR A 122 -22.93 -4.27 -7.99
CA TYR A 122 -21.69 -3.50 -8.09
C TYR A 122 -20.56 -4.18 -7.30
N SER A 123 -19.33 -3.86 -7.69
CA SER A 123 -18.12 -4.16 -6.91
C SER A 123 -17.76 -2.95 -6.04
N VAL A 124 -17.39 -3.19 -4.79
CA VAL A 124 -16.83 -2.23 -3.83
C VAL A 124 -15.32 -2.40 -3.86
N LEU A 125 -14.61 -1.45 -4.45
CA LEU A 125 -13.18 -1.52 -4.68
C LEU A 125 -12.44 -0.46 -3.86
N PRO A 126 -11.35 -0.83 -3.15
CA PRO A 126 -10.54 0.09 -2.33
C PRO A 126 -9.57 0.96 -3.16
N TYR A 127 -9.99 1.36 -4.37
CA TYR A 127 -9.20 2.14 -5.31
C TYR A 127 -9.08 3.57 -4.79
N MET A 128 -7.88 3.96 -4.38
CA MET A 128 -7.64 5.21 -3.66
C MET A 128 -8.67 5.39 -2.52
N GLN A 129 -9.46 6.47 -2.54
CA GLN A 129 -10.51 6.72 -1.54
C GLN A 129 -11.65 5.68 -1.57
N GLY A 130 -11.88 5.02 -2.71
CA GLY A 130 -12.93 4.01 -2.90
C GLY A 130 -13.71 4.22 -4.19
N VAL A 131 -14.07 3.11 -4.85
CA VAL A 131 -14.85 3.07 -6.09
C VAL A 131 -16.00 2.08 -5.94
N LEU A 132 -17.20 2.50 -6.33
CA LEU A 132 -18.30 1.58 -6.66
C LEU A 132 -18.30 1.39 -8.17
N LEU A 133 -18.02 0.16 -8.62
CA LEU A 133 -18.05 -0.19 -10.03
C LEU A 133 -19.37 -0.92 -10.33
N PRO A 134 -20.33 -0.27 -11.02
CA PRO A 134 -21.58 -0.92 -11.38
C PRO A 134 -21.36 -2.15 -12.24
N ALA A 135 -22.21 -3.17 -12.06
CA ALA A 135 -22.25 -4.29 -12.99
C ALA A 135 -22.49 -3.78 -14.42
N LYS A 136 -21.83 -4.41 -15.40
CA LYS A 136 -21.89 -4.03 -16.82
C LYS A 136 -21.55 -2.56 -17.09
N TRP A 137 -20.67 -1.95 -16.30
CA TRP A 137 -20.14 -0.62 -16.59
C TRP A 137 -19.59 -0.55 -18.04
N PRO A 138 -19.88 0.50 -18.82
CA PRO A 138 -19.63 0.49 -20.26
C PRO A 138 -18.19 0.86 -20.67
N LYS A 139 -17.30 1.15 -19.71
CA LYS A 139 -15.92 1.58 -20.00
C LYS A 139 -14.92 0.64 -19.37
N GLU A 140 -13.72 0.63 -19.93
CA GLU A 140 -12.59 -0.07 -19.33
C GLU A 140 -12.29 0.46 -17.92
N VAL A 141 -11.81 -0.43 -17.07
CA VAL A 141 -11.29 -0.12 -15.74
C VAL A 141 -9.82 -0.47 -15.73
N LYS A 142 -8.96 0.51 -15.46
CA LYS A 142 -7.51 0.35 -15.43
C LYS A 142 -6.99 0.45 -14.01
N GLN A 143 -6.01 -0.39 -13.72
CA GLN A 143 -5.22 -0.38 -12.50
C GLN A 143 -3.86 0.28 -12.77
N TYR A 144 -3.34 0.99 -11.78
CA TYR A 144 -2.07 1.73 -11.86
C TYR A 144 -0.87 0.86 -11.52
N THR A 145 -1.06 -0.12 -10.64
CA THR A 145 0.00 -0.89 -9.99
C THR A 145 -0.14 -2.39 -10.19
N GLY A 146 -1.05 -2.82 -11.08
CA GLY A 146 -1.36 -4.25 -11.26
C GLY A 146 -2.03 -4.85 -10.03
N GLY A 147 -2.79 -4.05 -9.28
CA GLY A 147 -3.57 -4.53 -8.15
C GLY A 147 -2.76 -4.75 -6.88
N LEU A 148 -1.61 -4.10 -6.69
CA LEU A 148 -0.83 -4.23 -5.47
C LEU A 148 -1.64 -3.82 -4.23
N MET A 149 -1.46 -4.55 -3.13
CA MET A 149 -1.97 -4.17 -1.82
C MET A 149 -1.18 -3.02 -1.22
N TYR A 150 -1.88 -2.17 -0.46
CA TYR A 150 -1.36 -0.95 0.15
C TYR A 150 -0.80 0.05 -0.86
N GLU A 151 -1.45 0.10 -2.02
CA GLU A 151 -1.09 0.94 -3.16
C GLU A 151 -2.33 1.60 -3.76
N ARG A 152 -2.17 2.47 -4.77
CA ARG A 152 -3.29 3.21 -5.38
C ARG A 152 -4.46 2.35 -5.82
N ASP A 153 -4.21 1.10 -6.22
CA ASP A 153 -5.26 0.15 -6.58
C ASP A 153 -5.94 -0.47 -5.35
N ASN A 154 -5.27 -0.56 -4.20
CA ASN A 154 -5.83 -1.14 -2.98
C ASN A 154 -5.30 -0.47 -1.71
N TYR A 155 -5.92 0.62 -1.27
CA TYR A 155 -5.58 1.28 0.01
C TYR A 155 -5.90 0.41 1.22
N MET A 156 -6.90 -0.45 1.09
CA MET A 156 -7.30 -1.41 2.12
C MET A 156 -7.24 -2.82 1.52
N PRO A 157 -6.69 -3.83 2.23
CA PRO A 157 -6.62 -5.21 1.79
C PRO A 157 -7.99 -5.92 1.86
N MET A 158 -8.98 -5.36 1.18
CA MET A 158 -10.35 -5.85 1.12
C MET A 158 -11.02 -5.46 -0.18
N PHE A 159 -12.05 -6.20 -0.58
CA PHE A 159 -13.02 -5.74 -1.56
C PHE A 159 -14.36 -6.41 -1.29
N GLY A 160 -15.41 -6.03 -2.01
CA GLY A 160 -16.66 -6.75 -1.97
C GLY A 160 -17.45 -6.68 -3.28
N GLN A 161 -18.44 -7.54 -3.40
CA GLN A 161 -19.39 -7.52 -4.52
C GLN A 161 -20.81 -7.76 -4.00
N VAL A 162 -21.77 -7.07 -4.61
CA VAL A 162 -23.18 -7.08 -4.18
C VAL A 162 -24.09 -7.35 -5.37
N LYS A 163 -24.99 -8.33 -5.24
CA LYS A 163 -26.09 -8.60 -6.19
C LYS A 163 -27.31 -9.16 -5.43
N GLY A 164 -28.53 -8.82 -5.88
CA GLY A 164 -29.75 -9.39 -5.29
C GLY A 164 -29.97 -9.09 -3.80
N GLY A 165 -29.36 -8.03 -3.25
CA GLY A 165 -29.41 -7.70 -1.82
C GLY A 165 -28.48 -8.55 -0.94
N VAL A 166 -27.71 -9.46 -1.55
CA VAL A 166 -26.67 -10.27 -0.92
C VAL A 166 -25.31 -9.80 -1.41
N GLY A 167 -24.31 -9.84 -0.56
CA GLY A 167 -22.95 -9.57 -0.97
C GLY A 167 -21.94 -10.35 -0.16
N TYR A 168 -20.68 -10.18 -0.49
CA TYR A 168 -19.57 -10.64 0.34
C TYR A 168 -18.51 -9.55 0.48
N ILE A 169 -17.78 -9.62 1.59
CA ILE A 169 -16.48 -8.98 1.73
C ILE A 169 -15.40 -10.06 1.68
N ALA A 170 -14.36 -9.83 0.90
CA ALA A 170 -13.13 -10.60 0.92
C ALA A 170 -12.03 -9.74 1.56
N ILE A 171 -11.32 -10.30 2.55
CA ILE A 171 -10.24 -9.66 3.30
C ILE A 171 -8.96 -10.47 3.11
N TYR A 172 -7.87 -9.81 2.72
CA TYR A 172 -6.56 -10.45 2.62
C TYR A 172 -5.88 -10.39 4.00
N GLU A 173 -5.78 -11.52 4.67
CA GLU A 173 -5.13 -11.65 5.99
C GLU A 173 -3.61 -11.51 5.88
N THR A 174 -3.06 -11.91 4.73
CA THR A 174 -1.62 -11.87 4.42
C THR A 174 -1.33 -10.94 3.21
N PRO A 175 -1.55 -9.63 3.33
CA PRO A 175 -1.64 -8.74 2.16
C PRO A 175 -0.30 -8.28 1.58
N TYR A 176 0.82 -8.42 2.29
CA TYR A 176 2.08 -7.75 1.94
C TYR A 176 2.69 -8.18 0.59
N ASP A 177 2.47 -9.44 0.18
CA ASP A 177 2.82 -9.91 -1.17
C ASP A 177 1.56 -10.39 -1.91
N ALA A 178 0.46 -9.66 -1.77
CA ALA A 178 -0.79 -9.96 -2.46
C ALA A 178 -1.13 -8.91 -3.52
N ASN A 179 -1.92 -9.35 -4.49
CA ASN A 179 -2.53 -8.54 -5.52
C ASN A 179 -4.03 -8.83 -5.59
N SER A 180 -4.83 -7.77 -5.74
CA SER A 180 -6.24 -7.81 -6.13
C SER A 180 -6.36 -7.17 -7.51
N ILE A 181 -6.41 -8.02 -8.54
CA ILE A 181 -6.37 -7.62 -9.94
C ILE A 181 -7.80 -7.57 -10.48
N VAL A 182 -8.29 -6.37 -10.82
CA VAL A 182 -9.64 -6.23 -11.36
C VAL A 182 -9.60 -6.37 -12.87
N SER A 183 -10.27 -7.40 -13.37
CA SER A 183 -10.50 -7.62 -14.79
C SER A 183 -11.95 -7.28 -15.12
N HIS A 184 -12.16 -6.20 -15.88
CA HIS A 184 -13.49 -5.73 -16.25
C HIS A 184 -13.65 -5.72 -17.77
N THR A 185 -14.67 -6.42 -18.26
CA THR A 185 -15.10 -6.32 -19.66
C THR A 185 -16.21 -5.28 -19.77
N PRO A 186 -16.08 -4.24 -20.60
CA PRO A 186 -17.14 -3.25 -20.82
C PRO A 186 -18.49 -3.91 -21.15
N ASN A 187 -19.54 -3.50 -20.43
CA ASN A 187 -20.90 -4.09 -20.51
C ASN A 187 -20.98 -5.59 -20.14
N GLY A 188 -19.93 -6.14 -19.52
CA GLY A 188 -19.78 -7.56 -19.22
C GLY A 188 -19.36 -7.83 -17.78
N GLU A 189 -18.53 -8.87 -17.62
CA GLU A 189 -18.13 -9.38 -16.31
C GLU A 189 -17.08 -8.49 -15.61
N THR A 190 -17.09 -8.54 -14.29
CA THR A 190 -16.09 -7.91 -13.43
C THR A 190 -15.52 -8.94 -12.46
N LEU A 191 -14.31 -9.43 -12.74
CA LEU A 191 -13.63 -10.40 -11.89
C LEU A 191 -12.60 -9.68 -11.01
N VAL A 192 -12.44 -10.16 -9.78
CA VAL A 192 -11.37 -9.72 -8.88
C VAL A 192 -10.42 -10.89 -8.66
N VAL A 193 -9.38 -10.96 -9.50
CA VAL A 193 -8.38 -12.04 -9.52
C VAL A 193 -7.39 -11.86 -8.38
N HIS A 194 -7.09 -12.96 -7.69
CA HIS A 194 -6.19 -12.97 -6.54
C HIS A 194 -4.80 -13.45 -6.97
N GLY A 195 -3.77 -12.62 -6.76
CA GLY A 195 -2.39 -12.98 -7.05
C GLY A 195 -1.53 -12.95 -5.79
N TRP A 196 -0.63 -13.91 -5.63
CA TRP A 196 0.35 -13.96 -4.55
C TRP A 196 1.76 -13.92 -5.14
N ARG A 197 2.54 -12.95 -4.69
CA ARG A 197 3.93 -12.78 -5.10
C ARG A 197 4.86 -13.48 -4.11
N PRO A 198 6.04 -13.93 -4.58
CA PRO A 198 7.11 -14.33 -3.68
C PRO A 198 7.52 -13.20 -2.73
N SER A 199 7.98 -13.56 -1.54
CA SER A 199 8.79 -12.68 -0.69
C SER A 199 10.22 -13.20 -0.67
N LEU A 200 11.17 -12.30 -0.97
CA LEU A 200 12.60 -12.60 -1.03
C LEU A 200 12.90 -13.85 -1.87
N GLY A 201 12.30 -13.90 -3.06
CA GLY A 201 12.56 -14.92 -4.08
C GLY A 201 11.84 -16.26 -3.86
N LYS A 202 11.06 -16.41 -2.79
CA LYS A 202 10.25 -17.62 -2.53
C LYS A 202 8.83 -17.32 -2.10
N MET A 203 7.91 -18.26 -2.26
CA MET A 203 6.55 -18.13 -1.74
C MET A 203 6.51 -18.04 -0.21
N ALA A 204 7.51 -18.65 0.45
CA ALA A 204 8.00 -18.39 1.82
C ALA A 204 7.04 -18.60 3.01
N TYR A 205 5.74 -18.34 2.87
CA TYR A 205 4.76 -18.45 3.95
C TYR A 205 3.33 -18.65 3.42
N GLU A 206 2.44 -19.13 4.29
CA GLU A 206 1.02 -19.37 3.97
C GLU A 206 0.32 -18.05 3.63
N ARG A 207 -0.52 -18.06 2.59
CA ARG A 207 -1.33 -16.93 2.13
C ARG A 207 -2.79 -17.18 2.44
N GLU A 208 -3.50 -16.18 2.91
CA GLU A 208 -4.88 -16.34 3.37
C GLU A 208 -5.80 -15.19 2.91
N ILE A 209 -6.99 -15.58 2.44
CA ILE A 209 -8.15 -14.71 2.23
C ILE A 209 -9.31 -15.24 3.06
N VAL A 210 -10.00 -14.31 3.72
CA VAL A 210 -11.23 -14.55 4.47
C VAL A 210 -12.40 -13.96 3.69
N ILE A 211 -13.45 -14.75 3.49
CA ILE A 211 -14.67 -14.31 2.80
C ILE A 211 -15.85 -14.42 3.76
N LYS A 212 -16.57 -13.32 3.92
CA LYS A 212 -17.79 -13.24 4.73
C LYS A 212 -18.97 -12.84 3.86
N PHE A 213 -19.98 -13.71 3.80
CA PHE A 213 -21.24 -13.43 3.13
C PHE A 213 -22.18 -12.64 4.04
N LEU A 214 -22.91 -11.69 3.44
CA LEU A 214 -23.70 -10.69 4.12
C LEU A 214 -25.09 -10.61 3.47
N LYS A 215 -26.13 -10.60 4.31
CA LYS A 215 -27.52 -10.31 3.92
C LYS A 215 -27.81 -8.82 4.04
N ASP A 216 -28.83 -8.34 3.33
CA ASP A 216 -29.23 -6.92 3.28
C ASP A 216 -28.01 -6.02 3.02
N CYS A 217 -27.16 -6.47 2.10
CA CYS A 217 -25.80 -5.98 1.96
C CYS A 217 -25.75 -4.75 1.05
N ASP A 218 -25.18 -3.67 1.57
CA ASP A 218 -24.78 -2.50 0.81
C ASP A 218 -23.27 -2.21 0.99
N TYR A 219 -22.77 -1.19 0.29
CA TYR A 219 -21.35 -0.83 0.40
C TYR A 219 -20.99 -0.27 1.78
N ASN A 220 -21.95 0.34 2.51
CA ASN A 220 -21.71 0.83 3.86
C ASN A 220 -21.50 -0.33 4.84
N LEU A 221 -22.27 -1.42 4.70
CA LEU A 221 -22.11 -2.61 5.50
C LEU A 221 -20.74 -3.24 5.25
N ILE A 222 -20.33 -3.41 3.98
CA ILE A 222 -18.98 -3.89 3.64
C ILE A 222 -17.88 -3.04 4.30
N ALA A 223 -17.98 -1.71 4.22
CA ALA A 223 -17.02 -0.82 4.88
C ALA A 223 -17.03 -0.95 6.41
N LYS A 224 -18.20 -1.10 7.04
CA LYS A 224 -18.36 -1.31 8.48
C LYS A 224 -17.79 -2.65 8.94
N GLU A 225 -18.00 -3.72 8.16
CA GLU A 225 -17.43 -5.04 8.44
C GLU A 225 -15.90 -5.00 8.43
N TYR A 226 -15.30 -4.39 7.41
CA TYR A 226 -13.84 -4.21 7.39
C TYR A 226 -13.34 -3.35 8.55
N ARG A 227 -14.04 -2.26 8.88
CA ARG A 227 -13.70 -1.42 10.04
C ARG A 227 -13.75 -2.23 11.34
N ASN A 228 -14.77 -3.06 11.52
CA ASN A 228 -14.91 -3.91 12.70
C ASN A 228 -13.78 -4.96 12.74
N TYR A 229 -13.46 -5.57 11.61
CA TYR A 229 -12.32 -6.46 11.48
C TYR A 229 -11.01 -5.79 11.93
N VAL A 230 -10.66 -4.61 11.38
CA VAL A 230 -9.45 -3.86 11.76
C VAL A 230 -9.46 -3.47 13.25
N LYS A 231 -10.63 -3.17 13.80
CA LYS A 231 -10.80 -2.88 15.23
C LYS A 231 -10.52 -4.10 16.10
N LEU A 232 -11.05 -5.28 15.75
CA LEU A 232 -10.83 -6.52 16.50
C LEU A 232 -9.36 -6.96 16.46
N GLN A 233 -8.64 -6.62 15.40
CA GLN A 233 -7.19 -6.82 15.29
C GLN A 233 -6.35 -5.80 16.09
N GLY A 234 -6.98 -4.84 16.78
CA GLY A 234 -6.28 -3.79 17.55
C GLY A 234 -5.56 -2.75 16.69
N LYS A 235 -5.81 -2.72 15.38
CA LYS A 235 -5.12 -1.85 14.41
C LYS A 235 -5.85 -0.51 14.17
N LEU A 236 -7.10 -0.38 14.62
CA LEU A 236 -7.86 0.86 14.48
C LEU A 236 -7.47 1.89 15.55
N VAL A 237 -6.51 2.76 15.23
CA VAL A 237 -6.11 3.88 16.11
C VAL A 237 -6.85 5.15 15.72
N THR A 238 -7.76 5.60 16.57
CA THR A 238 -8.62 6.77 16.33
C THR A 238 -7.86 8.09 16.53
N LEU A 239 -8.37 9.18 15.92
CA LEU A 239 -7.86 10.53 16.17
C LEU A 239 -7.94 10.90 17.66
N ARG A 240 -8.95 10.45 18.40
CA ARG A 240 -9.08 10.68 19.85
C ARG A 240 -7.91 10.06 20.62
N GLN A 241 -7.59 8.80 20.35
CA GLN A 241 -6.43 8.14 20.97
C GLN A 241 -5.11 8.81 20.58
N LYS A 242 -4.99 9.29 19.33
CA LYS A 242 -3.83 10.08 18.90
C LYS A 242 -3.73 11.41 19.65
N MET A 243 -4.85 12.10 19.91
CA MET A 243 -4.90 13.34 20.69
C MET A 243 -4.58 13.11 22.17
N GLU A 244 -4.98 11.97 22.75
CA GLU A 244 -4.59 11.59 24.12
C GLU A 244 -3.06 11.39 24.23
N LYS A 245 -2.44 10.79 23.20
CA LYS A 245 -0.98 10.61 23.14
C LYS A 245 -0.23 11.90 22.81
N ASN A 246 -0.76 12.70 21.89
CA ASN A 246 -0.18 13.97 21.45
C ASN A 246 -1.29 15.02 21.27
N PRO A 247 -1.50 15.91 22.27
CA PRO A 247 -2.52 16.94 22.21
C PRO A 247 -2.42 17.89 21.01
N ASN A 248 -1.24 18.03 20.41
CA ASN A 248 -1.05 18.88 19.21
C ASN A 248 -1.86 18.39 18.01
N VAL A 249 -2.27 17.11 17.97
CA VAL A 249 -3.16 16.58 16.93
C VAL A 249 -4.51 17.32 16.91
N ALA A 250 -4.97 17.86 18.04
CA ALA A 250 -6.20 18.64 18.12
C ALA A 250 -6.12 19.95 17.29
N LYS A 251 -4.91 20.50 17.13
CA LYS A 251 -4.68 21.71 16.32
C LYS A 251 -4.99 21.50 14.84
N LEU A 252 -5.05 20.25 14.35
CA LEU A 252 -5.34 19.95 12.94
C LEU A 252 -6.84 19.98 12.61
N VAL A 253 -7.72 19.87 13.61
CA VAL A 253 -9.18 19.79 13.37
C VAL A 253 -9.69 21.14 12.86
N GLY A 254 -10.26 21.15 11.65
CA GLY A 254 -10.80 22.34 11.01
C GLY A 254 -9.73 23.36 10.59
N THR A 255 -8.49 22.92 10.44
CA THR A 255 -7.34 23.77 10.10
C THR A 255 -7.02 23.68 8.61
N PRO A 256 -6.98 24.81 7.88
CA PRO A 256 -6.58 24.82 6.48
C PRO A 256 -5.09 24.48 6.33
N VAL A 257 -4.75 23.85 5.21
CA VAL A 257 -3.36 23.55 4.84
C VAL A 257 -2.85 24.64 3.91
N ILE A 258 -1.72 25.25 4.26
CA ILE A 258 -0.95 26.12 3.38
C ILE A 258 0.23 25.30 2.87
N HIS A 259 0.15 24.85 1.62
CA HIS A 259 1.24 24.14 0.95
C HIS A 259 2.09 25.12 0.14
N THR A 260 3.37 25.23 0.46
CA THR A 260 4.28 26.16 -0.23
C THR A 260 5.75 25.72 -0.14
N ALA A 261 6.62 26.35 -0.93
CA ALA A 261 8.03 25.98 -1.04
C ALA A 261 8.99 27.13 -0.73
N ILE A 262 10.25 26.78 -0.43
CA ILE A 262 11.36 27.73 -0.23
C ILE A 262 12.24 27.79 -1.47
N ALA A 263 12.95 26.70 -1.79
CA ALA A 263 13.90 26.67 -2.89
C ALA A 263 13.61 25.53 -3.86
N ILE A 264 13.71 25.85 -5.14
CA ILE A 264 13.68 24.90 -6.24
C ILE A 264 15.04 24.94 -6.92
N TYR A 265 15.62 23.75 -7.12
CA TYR A 265 16.75 23.52 -7.99
C TYR A 265 16.49 22.23 -8.77
N ILE A 266 16.35 22.34 -10.09
CA ILE A 266 16.11 21.20 -10.98
C ILE A 266 17.42 20.92 -11.71
N LYS A 267 17.98 19.72 -11.50
CA LYS A 267 19.23 19.28 -12.11
C LYS A 267 19.03 19.11 -13.64
N PRO A 268 19.99 19.54 -14.47
CA PRO A 268 19.94 19.32 -15.91
C PRO A 268 19.75 17.85 -16.28
N GLY A 269 18.93 17.59 -17.31
CA GLY A 269 18.68 16.24 -17.84
C GLY A 269 17.63 15.42 -17.08
N THR A 270 16.99 15.99 -16.06
CA THR A 270 15.86 15.37 -15.36
C THR A 270 14.54 15.65 -16.08
N HIS A 271 13.48 14.92 -15.73
CA HIS A 271 12.17 15.05 -16.38
C HIS A 271 11.59 16.48 -16.33
N TYR A 272 11.83 17.19 -15.23
CA TYR A 272 11.26 18.52 -14.97
C TYR A 272 12.16 19.67 -15.44
N TYR A 273 13.35 19.38 -15.95
CA TYR A 273 14.28 20.42 -16.37
C TYR A 273 13.83 21.09 -17.67
N ASP A 274 13.71 22.41 -17.66
CA ASP A 274 13.35 23.20 -18.84
C ASP A 274 14.56 24.01 -19.35
N PRO A 275 15.26 23.56 -20.41
CA PRO A 275 16.45 24.26 -20.92
C PRO A 275 16.14 25.66 -21.47
N ASP A 276 14.89 25.92 -21.85
CA ASP A 276 14.46 27.19 -22.43
C ASP A 276 14.03 28.22 -21.36
N ARG A 277 13.89 27.78 -20.10
CA ARG A 277 13.46 28.61 -18.95
C ARG A 277 14.36 28.39 -17.73
N PRO A 278 15.61 28.89 -17.74
CA PRO A 278 16.55 28.68 -16.64
C PRO A 278 16.03 29.21 -15.28
N GLU A 279 15.21 30.27 -15.28
CA GLU A 279 14.56 30.82 -14.09
C GLU A 279 13.51 29.88 -13.47
N HIS A 280 12.94 28.97 -14.27
CA HIS A 280 12.08 27.92 -13.75
C HIS A 280 12.88 26.88 -12.95
N ASN A 281 14.09 26.57 -13.41
CA ASN A 281 14.91 25.51 -12.84
C ASN A 281 15.61 25.90 -11.54
N GLU A 282 15.90 27.18 -11.31
CA GLU A 282 16.47 27.65 -10.04
C GLU A 282 15.81 28.95 -9.59
N HIS A 283 15.08 28.87 -8.47
CA HIS A 283 14.50 30.04 -7.82
C HIS A 283 14.21 29.76 -6.35
N TYR A 284 14.05 30.82 -5.56
CA TYR A 284 13.71 30.69 -4.15
C TYR A 284 12.89 31.87 -3.61
N VAL A 285 12.21 31.63 -2.51
CA VAL A 285 11.57 32.65 -1.66
C VAL A 285 12.15 32.50 -0.26
N SER A 286 12.61 33.61 0.34
CA SER A 286 13.24 33.55 1.66
C SER A 286 12.26 33.11 2.75
N PHE A 287 12.79 32.49 3.80
CA PHE A 287 11.99 32.11 4.98
C PHE A 287 11.31 33.34 5.61
N TYR A 288 12.00 34.48 5.65
CA TYR A 288 11.46 35.76 6.09
C TYR A 288 10.26 36.21 5.25
N LYS A 289 10.33 36.05 3.92
CA LYS A 289 9.23 36.41 3.05
C LYS A 289 8.01 35.52 3.26
N ARG A 290 8.23 34.22 3.50
CA ARG A 290 7.13 33.31 3.90
C ARG A 290 6.52 33.75 5.23
N ALA A 291 7.33 34.13 6.20
CA ALA A 291 6.83 34.64 7.49
C ALA A 291 5.95 35.89 7.32
N GLU A 292 6.36 36.86 6.49
CA GLU A 292 5.53 38.03 6.15
C GLU A 292 4.19 37.63 5.51
N GLN A 293 4.22 36.66 4.57
CA GLN A 293 3.02 36.18 3.92
C GLN A 293 2.05 35.53 4.92
N LEU A 294 2.55 34.77 5.89
CA LEU A 294 1.72 34.18 6.94
C LEU A 294 1.10 35.24 7.85
N ARG A 295 1.85 36.27 8.23
CA ARG A 295 1.31 37.41 9.01
C ARG A 295 0.19 38.11 8.24
N LYS A 296 0.38 38.34 6.94
CA LYS A 296 -0.65 38.91 6.08
C LYS A 296 -1.90 38.02 5.98
N LEU A 297 -1.73 36.69 5.90
CA LEU A 297 -2.87 35.77 5.93
C LEU A 297 -3.63 35.84 7.26
N LYS A 298 -2.92 35.96 8.39
CA LYS A 298 -3.54 36.18 9.70
C LYS A 298 -4.33 37.49 9.73
N GLU A 299 -3.77 38.59 9.22
CA GLU A 299 -4.47 39.88 9.08
C GLU A 299 -5.74 39.79 8.20
N MET A 300 -5.72 38.92 7.20
CA MET A 300 -6.86 38.63 6.32
C MET A 300 -7.90 37.69 6.96
N GLY A 301 -7.68 37.23 8.20
CA GLY A 301 -8.64 36.41 8.96
C GLY A 301 -8.34 34.91 8.95
N VAL A 302 -7.16 34.46 8.51
CA VAL A 302 -6.75 33.06 8.67
C VAL A 302 -6.32 32.85 10.12
N GLU A 303 -7.25 32.41 10.97
CA GLU A 303 -6.99 32.34 12.41
C GLU A 303 -6.06 31.20 12.83
N LYS A 304 -6.05 30.10 12.08
CA LYS A 304 -5.16 28.96 12.28
C LYS A 304 -4.82 28.33 10.93
N ALA A 305 -3.64 27.71 10.83
CA ALA A 305 -3.21 27.01 9.62
C ALA A 305 -2.20 25.91 9.94
N TYR A 306 -2.09 24.92 9.07
CA TYR A 306 -0.96 24.00 9.00
C TYR A 306 -0.10 24.44 7.81
N LEU A 307 1.12 24.91 8.09
CA LEU A 307 2.10 25.16 7.05
C LEU A 307 2.75 23.84 6.67
N HIS A 308 2.68 23.48 5.40
CA HIS A 308 3.50 22.42 4.82
C HIS A 308 4.59 23.10 3.97
N LEU A 309 5.85 22.95 4.37
CA LEU A 309 6.98 23.62 3.75
C LEU A 309 7.86 22.68 2.93
N ASP A 310 7.80 22.83 1.60
CA ASP A 310 8.64 22.14 0.63
C ASP A 310 10.00 22.84 0.44
N GLY A 311 11.03 22.06 0.08
CA GLY A 311 12.30 22.59 -0.43
C GLY A 311 13.07 23.48 0.53
N TRP A 312 13.01 23.19 1.83
CA TRP A 312 13.70 23.93 2.88
C TRP A 312 15.20 23.60 2.97
N GLY A 313 15.63 22.43 2.48
CA GLY A 313 16.99 21.90 2.61
C GLY A 313 18.04 22.56 1.71
N LYS A 314 19.31 22.14 1.83
CA LYS A 314 20.51 22.83 1.29
C LYS A 314 20.52 23.03 -0.22
N ARG A 315 19.75 22.27 -0.98
CA ARG A 315 19.61 22.40 -2.45
C ARG A 315 18.14 22.37 -2.89
N GLY A 316 17.22 22.74 -2.00
CA GLY A 316 15.80 22.82 -2.32
C GLY A 316 15.09 21.47 -2.40
N TYR A 317 13.91 21.48 -3.02
CA TYR A 317 12.97 20.37 -3.09
C TYR A 317 13.53 19.16 -3.88
N ASP A 318 13.25 17.93 -3.44
CA ASP A 318 13.67 16.67 -4.09
C ASP A 318 15.16 16.60 -4.43
N ASN A 319 16.02 17.02 -3.50
CA ASN A 319 17.46 17.03 -3.70
C ASN A 319 18.19 16.48 -2.48
N LEU A 320 19.24 15.69 -2.72
CA LEU A 320 20.27 15.30 -1.74
C LEU A 320 19.80 14.47 -0.55
N HIS A 321 18.53 14.06 -0.50
CA HIS A 321 18.06 13.19 0.55
C HIS A 321 18.88 11.87 0.62
N PRO A 322 19.15 11.38 1.84
CA PRO A 322 18.72 11.90 3.14
C PRO A 322 19.58 13.04 3.73
N ASP A 323 20.56 13.58 2.99
CA ASP A 323 21.52 14.60 3.44
C ASP A 323 21.09 16.05 3.12
N VAL A 324 19.91 16.42 3.60
CA VAL A 324 19.26 17.70 3.25
C VAL A 324 19.72 18.92 4.03
N PHE A 325 20.52 18.76 5.08
CA PHE A 325 21.01 19.89 5.89
C PHE A 325 22.27 20.54 5.30
N PRO A 326 22.50 21.84 5.56
CA PRO A 326 21.68 22.79 6.36
C PRO A 326 20.46 23.36 5.61
N PRO A 327 19.54 24.11 6.25
CA PRO A 327 18.48 24.84 5.53
C PRO A 327 19.06 25.79 4.48
N TYR A 328 18.33 26.03 3.38
CA TYR A 328 18.85 26.74 2.20
C TYR A 328 19.44 28.12 2.53
N GLU A 329 20.76 28.27 2.36
CA GLU A 329 21.50 29.45 2.82
C GLU A 329 21.03 30.75 2.14
N LYS A 330 20.83 30.75 0.82
CA LYS A 330 20.35 31.95 0.10
C LYS A 330 18.95 32.42 0.55
N ALA A 331 18.13 31.53 1.13
CA ALA A 331 16.82 31.87 1.68
C ALA A 331 16.86 32.38 3.14
N GLY A 332 18.03 32.44 3.75
CA GLY A 332 18.23 32.89 5.14
C GLY A 332 18.79 31.81 6.08
N GLY A 333 19.09 30.61 5.57
CA GLY A 333 19.71 29.54 6.33
C GLY A 333 18.92 29.10 7.57
N ALA A 334 19.61 28.51 8.54
CA ALA A 334 19.00 28.02 9.78
C ALA A 334 18.27 29.13 10.56
N GLU A 335 18.85 30.33 10.64
CA GLU A 335 18.23 31.47 11.35
C GLU A 335 16.93 31.93 10.68
N GLY A 336 16.88 31.95 9.35
CA GLY A 336 15.66 32.26 8.61
C GLY A 336 14.57 31.22 8.84
N MET A 337 14.92 29.93 8.80
CA MET A 337 13.95 28.85 9.05
C MET A 337 13.44 28.89 10.50
N LYS A 338 14.32 29.15 11.46
CA LYS A 338 13.96 29.36 12.87
C LYS A 338 13.03 30.56 13.06
N TYR A 339 13.29 31.67 12.36
CA TYR A 339 12.41 32.84 12.37
C TYR A 339 11.01 32.50 11.83
N LEU A 340 10.93 31.71 10.75
CA LEU A 340 9.66 31.22 10.22
C LEU A 340 8.93 30.32 11.21
N ALA A 341 9.62 29.36 11.83
CA ALA A 341 9.06 28.48 12.86
C ALA A 341 8.48 29.27 14.04
N ASN A 342 9.24 30.25 14.56
CA ASN A 342 8.79 31.15 15.62
C ASN A 342 7.58 31.99 15.18
N THR A 343 7.57 32.47 13.95
CA THR A 343 6.42 33.20 13.40
C THR A 343 5.18 32.31 13.34
N CYS A 344 5.28 31.05 12.90
CA CYS A 344 4.14 30.12 12.95
C CYS A 344 3.60 29.97 14.37
N LYS A 345 4.48 29.81 15.36
CA LYS A 345 4.10 29.72 16.78
C LYS A 345 3.39 30.98 17.29
N GLU A 346 3.87 32.17 16.94
CA GLU A 346 3.22 33.44 17.28
C GLU A 346 1.81 33.57 16.68
N LEU A 347 1.59 33.00 15.50
CA LEU A 347 0.33 33.07 14.77
C LEU A 347 -0.67 31.96 15.15
N ASP A 348 -0.28 31.04 16.03
CA ASP A 348 -0.98 29.77 16.33
C ASP A 348 -1.16 28.88 15.08
N TYR A 349 -0.13 28.85 14.24
CA TYR A 349 -0.03 27.98 13.07
C TYR A 349 0.90 26.81 13.36
N VAL A 350 0.52 25.62 12.90
CA VAL A 350 1.34 24.41 13.01
C VAL A 350 2.41 24.44 11.93
N PHE A 351 3.69 24.41 12.33
CA PHE A 351 4.79 24.35 11.37
C PHE A 351 5.14 22.90 11.00
N GLY A 352 4.81 22.51 9.77
CA GLY A 352 5.14 21.23 9.17
C GLY A 352 6.14 21.35 8.03
N ILE A 353 7.04 20.38 7.92
CA ILE A 353 8.02 20.29 6.82
C ILE A 353 7.68 19.16 5.86
N HIS A 354 8.11 19.30 4.62
CA HIS A 354 8.28 18.18 3.71
C HIS A 354 9.68 17.59 3.89
N ASP A 355 9.77 16.30 4.16
CA ASP A 355 11.02 15.57 4.19
C ASP A 355 10.82 14.19 3.56
N GLN A 356 11.89 13.49 3.22
CA GLN A 356 11.81 12.11 2.77
C GLN A 356 13.03 11.29 3.16
N TYR A 357 12.80 9.98 3.27
CA TYR A 357 13.82 8.97 3.60
C TYR A 357 13.68 7.72 2.72
N HIS A 358 13.38 7.93 1.44
CA HIS A 358 13.20 6.87 0.45
C HIS A 358 14.08 7.09 -0.77
N ASP A 359 13.97 8.25 -1.42
CA ASP A 359 14.77 8.52 -2.62
C ASP A 359 16.18 8.91 -2.18
N TYR A 360 17.17 8.23 -2.77
CA TYR A 360 18.54 8.24 -2.33
C TYR A 360 19.46 8.66 -3.46
N TYR A 361 19.77 9.95 -3.48
CA TYR A 361 20.48 10.58 -4.58
C TYR A 361 21.96 10.21 -4.60
N TYR A 362 22.50 9.90 -5.79
CA TYR A 362 23.92 9.57 -5.94
C TYR A 362 24.86 10.70 -5.54
N ASP A 363 24.37 11.94 -5.56
CA ASP A 363 25.12 13.13 -5.14
C ASP A 363 24.82 13.58 -3.70
N ALA A 364 24.09 12.78 -2.92
CA ALA A 364 24.00 12.96 -1.48
C ALA A 364 25.39 12.76 -0.83
N GLU A 365 25.71 13.55 0.18
CA GLU A 365 27.06 13.65 0.75
C GLU A 365 27.55 12.35 1.40
N SER A 366 26.65 11.61 2.02
CA SER A 366 26.89 10.32 2.65
C SER A 366 26.42 9.15 1.78
N PHE A 367 26.22 9.38 0.47
CA PHE A 367 25.80 8.32 -0.43
C PHE A 367 26.80 7.15 -0.42
N ASP A 368 26.25 6.00 -0.09
CA ASP A 368 26.86 4.68 -0.21
C ASP A 368 25.82 3.75 -0.82
N ILE A 369 26.15 3.19 -1.98
CA ILE A 369 25.30 2.29 -2.74
C ILE A 369 24.96 1.04 -1.92
N GLU A 370 25.79 0.63 -0.96
CA GLU A 370 25.53 -0.51 -0.07
C GLU A 370 24.37 -0.25 0.91
N ASN A 371 23.89 0.98 1.06
CA ASN A 371 22.68 1.30 1.83
C ASN A 371 21.38 1.20 0.99
N ALA A 372 21.48 0.98 -0.32
CA ALA A 372 20.35 0.96 -1.22
C ALA A 372 19.58 -0.38 -1.19
N ILE A 373 18.32 -0.33 -1.62
CA ILE A 373 17.53 -1.54 -1.86
C ILE A 373 18.18 -2.35 -2.98
N THR A 374 18.35 -3.65 -2.73
CA THR A 374 18.76 -4.64 -3.74
C THR A 374 17.63 -5.65 -3.88
N ASP A 375 17.18 -5.92 -5.09
CA ASP A 375 16.14 -6.92 -5.33
C ASP A 375 16.69 -8.35 -5.24
N THR A 376 15.84 -9.34 -5.44
CA THR A 376 16.21 -10.75 -5.31
C THR A 376 17.09 -11.25 -6.45
N PHE A 377 17.20 -10.52 -7.55
CA PHE A 377 18.09 -10.81 -8.68
C PHE A 377 19.45 -10.11 -8.52
N GLY A 378 19.62 -9.26 -7.51
CA GLY A 378 20.84 -8.51 -7.25
C GLY A 378 20.86 -7.12 -7.88
N GLU A 379 19.76 -6.69 -8.49
CA GLU A 379 19.64 -5.41 -9.15
C GLU A 379 19.24 -4.30 -8.17
N ARG A 380 19.66 -3.08 -8.47
CA ARG A 380 19.31 -1.87 -7.70
C ARG A 380 18.59 -0.91 -8.64
N GLU A 381 17.42 -0.43 -8.22
CA GLU A 381 16.60 0.46 -9.05
C GLU A 381 17.34 1.78 -9.31
N TYR A 382 17.45 2.18 -10.57
CA TYR A 382 17.98 3.48 -10.98
C TYR A 382 16.81 4.37 -11.43
N VAL A 383 16.78 5.60 -10.91
CA VAL A 383 15.76 6.60 -11.23
C VAL A 383 16.46 7.92 -11.55
N ASN A 384 16.00 8.62 -12.59
CA ASN A 384 16.43 9.97 -12.94
C ASN A 384 15.21 10.79 -13.38
N TYR A 385 14.26 10.97 -12.47
CA TYR A 385 12.97 11.59 -12.75
C TYR A 385 12.79 12.91 -11.99
N TRP A 386 13.11 12.92 -10.70
CA TRP A 386 12.90 14.06 -9.81
C TRP A 386 14.01 15.11 -9.89
N TYR A 387 13.84 16.20 -9.14
CA TYR A 387 14.62 17.43 -9.31
C TYR A 387 16.12 17.22 -9.05
N GLY A 388 16.48 16.40 -8.07
CA GLY A 388 17.87 16.05 -7.75
C GLY A 388 18.53 15.09 -8.73
N GLY A 389 17.75 14.54 -9.66
CA GLY A 389 18.19 13.68 -10.75
C GLY A 389 18.52 12.27 -10.30
N GLU A 390 19.70 11.80 -10.67
CA GLU A 390 20.09 10.40 -10.51
C GLU A 390 20.00 9.96 -9.04
N GLN A 391 19.24 8.91 -8.80
CA GLN A 391 19.00 8.33 -7.50
C GLN A 391 18.77 6.81 -7.59
N THR A 392 18.89 6.17 -6.44
CA THR A 392 18.35 4.84 -6.17
C THR A 392 17.41 4.95 -4.95
N LEU A 393 17.04 3.83 -4.34
CA LEU A 393 16.13 3.79 -3.18
C LEU A 393 16.88 3.39 -1.92
N LEU A 394 16.77 4.18 -0.84
CA LEU A 394 17.31 3.86 0.47
C LEU A 394 16.56 2.66 1.06
N CYS A 395 17.29 1.68 1.61
CA CYS A 395 16.65 0.58 2.32
C CYS A 395 15.87 1.11 3.54
N THR A 396 14.56 0.84 3.59
CA THR A 396 13.67 1.36 4.65
C THR A 396 14.11 0.97 6.06
N LYS A 397 14.77 -0.19 6.21
CA LYS A 397 15.37 -0.63 7.48
C LYS A 397 16.38 0.37 8.05
N LEU A 398 17.03 1.14 7.18
CA LEU A 398 18.04 2.15 7.52
C LEU A 398 17.44 3.56 7.71
N ALA A 399 16.26 3.83 7.15
CA ALA A 399 15.63 5.15 7.13
C ALA A 399 15.52 5.79 8.53
N GLN A 400 15.17 5.01 9.56
CA GLN A 400 15.07 5.48 10.95
C GLN A 400 16.36 6.10 11.51
N TYR A 401 17.54 5.63 11.07
CA TYR A 401 18.82 6.18 11.54
C TYR A 401 19.07 7.56 10.95
N TYR A 402 18.79 7.73 9.67
CA TYR A 402 18.86 9.02 8.99
C TYR A 402 17.82 10.01 9.55
N LEU A 403 16.59 9.55 9.78
CA LEU A 403 15.55 10.36 10.40
C LEU A 403 15.98 10.83 11.79
N LYS A 404 16.48 9.92 12.64
CA LYS A 404 17.00 10.29 13.96
C LYS A 404 18.14 11.31 13.87
N ARG A 405 19.10 11.10 12.96
CA ARG A 405 20.21 12.04 12.73
C ARG A 405 19.69 13.43 12.36
N ASN A 406 18.85 13.51 11.34
CA ASN A 406 18.33 14.76 10.80
C ASN A 406 17.47 15.53 11.81
N TYR A 407 16.64 14.83 12.58
CA TYR A 407 15.79 15.46 13.60
C TYR A 407 16.56 15.93 14.83
N MET A 408 17.72 15.32 15.13
CA MET A 408 18.64 15.85 16.13
C MET A 408 19.26 17.18 15.66
N ILE A 409 19.56 17.32 14.36
CA ILE A 409 20.08 18.59 13.81
C ILE A 409 19.05 19.71 13.94
N PHE A 410 17.76 19.46 13.67
CA PHE A 410 16.70 20.46 13.93
C PHE A 410 16.72 20.94 15.39
N LYS A 411 16.86 20.01 16.35
CA LYS A 411 16.93 20.33 17.77
C LYS A 411 18.16 21.16 18.12
N GLU A 412 19.31 20.84 17.56
CA GLU A 412 20.57 21.57 17.76
C GLU A 412 20.50 23.00 17.21
N LEU A 413 19.84 23.19 16.06
CA LEU A 413 19.60 24.51 15.47
C LEU A 413 18.48 25.30 16.18
N GLY A 414 17.73 24.65 17.08
CA GLY A 414 16.60 25.27 17.79
C GLY A 414 15.43 25.61 16.87
N ILE A 415 15.20 24.80 15.83
CA ILE A 415 14.07 24.92 14.91
C ILE A 415 12.97 23.98 15.39
N ASP A 416 11.87 24.55 15.88
CA ASP A 416 10.73 23.81 16.45
C ASP A 416 9.75 23.41 15.34
N ILE A 417 9.79 22.15 14.92
CA ILE A 417 8.83 21.57 13.95
C ILE A 417 7.72 20.84 14.72
N GLU A 418 6.47 21.09 14.36
CA GLU A 418 5.29 20.48 14.99
C GLU A 418 4.68 19.35 14.14
N GLY A 419 5.11 19.23 12.88
CA GLY A 419 4.72 18.16 11.98
C GLY A 419 5.78 17.86 10.92
N SER A 420 5.67 16.68 10.33
CA SER A 420 6.43 16.33 9.14
C SER A 420 5.56 15.51 8.22
N TYR A 421 5.61 15.85 6.95
CA TYR A 421 5.25 14.97 5.87
C TYR A 421 6.51 14.16 5.50
N LEU A 422 6.42 12.83 5.62
CA LEU A 422 7.50 11.92 5.23
C LEU A 422 7.13 11.31 3.88
N ASP A 423 7.56 11.95 2.81
CA ASP A 423 7.46 11.36 1.48
C ASP A 423 8.38 10.12 1.42
N VAL A 424 8.08 9.08 0.67
CA VAL A 424 6.88 8.80 -0.14
C VAL A 424 6.03 7.69 0.50
N PHE A 425 6.25 7.41 1.79
CA PHE A 425 5.86 6.17 2.47
C PHE A 425 4.38 5.81 2.40
N GLY A 426 3.49 6.81 2.39
CA GLY A 426 2.04 6.63 2.32
C GLY A 426 1.50 6.37 0.90
N VAL A 427 2.35 6.41 -0.12
CA VAL A 427 1.95 6.33 -1.53
C VAL A 427 2.70 5.26 -2.29
N VAL A 428 4.02 5.14 -2.13
CA VAL A 428 4.81 4.21 -2.96
C VAL A 428 4.80 2.79 -2.43
N ALA A 429 5.04 1.88 -3.37
CA ALA A 429 5.01 0.46 -3.14
C ALA A 429 5.93 0.09 -1.99
N ILE A 430 5.44 -0.82 -1.15
CA ILE A 430 6.24 -1.40 -0.11
C ILE A 430 7.22 -2.37 -0.77
N ARG A 431 8.52 -2.08 -0.61
CA ARG A 431 9.61 -2.83 -1.22
C ARG A 431 10.19 -3.84 -0.23
N GLU A 432 10.79 -4.89 -0.76
CA GLU A 432 11.68 -5.78 -0.02
C GLU A 432 13.13 -5.50 -0.43
N CYS A 433 14.08 -5.99 0.35
CA CYS A 433 15.51 -5.87 0.10
C CYS A 433 16.18 -7.20 0.41
N ALA A 434 16.92 -7.73 -0.56
CA ALA A 434 17.71 -8.97 -0.45
C ALA A 434 19.18 -8.70 -0.13
N HIS A 435 19.57 -7.45 0.10
CA HIS A 435 20.93 -7.12 0.52
C HIS A 435 21.31 -7.82 1.83
N LYS A 436 22.52 -8.39 1.90
CA LYS A 436 22.92 -9.31 2.99
C LYS A 436 22.92 -8.66 4.37
N GLU A 437 23.30 -7.39 4.46
CA GLU A 437 23.45 -6.69 5.74
C GLU A 437 22.15 -6.11 6.29
N HIS A 438 21.18 -5.82 5.42
CA HIS A 438 19.94 -5.15 5.78
C HIS A 438 18.72 -5.77 5.09
N MET A 439 18.74 -7.09 4.94
CA MET A 439 17.62 -7.88 4.44
C MET A 439 16.32 -7.51 5.14
N MET A 440 15.26 -7.36 4.34
CA MET A 440 13.97 -6.81 4.76
C MET A 440 12.86 -7.30 3.83
N THR A 441 11.83 -7.94 4.37
CA THR A 441 10.60 -8.29 3.64
C THR A 441 9.71 -7.05 3.43
N ARG A 442 8.70 -7.15 2.55
CA ARG A 442 7.69 -6.07 2.40
C ARG A 442 6.96 -5.80 3.72
N ARG A 443 6.62 -6.85 4.47
CA ARG A 443 6.01 -6.69 5.80
C ARG A 443 6.88 -5.86 6.74
N GLU A 444 8.16 -6.22 6.86
CA GLU A 444 9.10 -5.48 7.70
C GLU A 444 9.28 -4.04 7.22
N SER A 445 9.35 -3.80 5.90
CA SER A 445 9.38 -2.43 5.34
C SER A 445 8.19 -1.61 5.81
N ALA A 446 6.97 -2.15 5.75
CA ALA A 446 5.77 -1.49 6.26
C ALA A 446 5.88 -1.18 7.77
N GLU A 447 6.39 -2.12 8.55
CA GLU A 447 6.60 -1.95 9.99
C GLU A 447 7.66 -0.88 10.30
N TYR A 448 8.74 -0.79 9.51
CA TYR A 448 9.74 0.28 9.63
C TYR A 448 9.21 1.65 9.24
N ARG A 449 8.30 1.76 8.26
CA ARG A 449 7.65 3.04 7.92
C ARG A 449 6.73 3.55 9.02
N ILE A 450 6.18 2.66 9.86
CA ILE A 450 5.28 3.00 10.97
C ILE A 450 6.05 3.46 12.21
N LYS A 451 7.26 2.93 12.41
CA LYS A 451 8.15 3.26 13.53
C LYS A 451 8.78 4.62 13.33
#